data_AF-A0A285VDU1-F1
#
_entry.id   AF-A0A285VDU1-F1
#
_cell.length_a   1.000
_cell.length_b   1.000
_cell.length_c   1.000
_cell.angle_alpha   90.00
_cell.angle_beta   90.00
_cell.angle_gamma   90.00
#
_symmetry.space_group_name_H-M   'P 1'
#
loop_
_entity.id
_entity.type
_entity.pdbx_description
1 polymer ?
#
loop_
_entity_poly.entity_id
_entity_poly.type
_entity_poly.pdbx_seq_one_letter_code
_entity_poly.pdbx_strand_id
1 'polypeptide(L)'
;MTIVDGLDLVTPDDDDPLVGWTARSPASPVGAAIDMALTHAAIEDTDLELGLAAVHGDAPVATARLRFLRRLRVDDVVHLYSERDRALTADLTMDPRSMKLSVHLEFAPAGRSATQAAADAEVLHAAATGALALVMPDGQLAPERFPASGGLAVDASLLRLLRLLADMSVLSGRDIIVPEHLGEDLIKELLRGRRLLRGETVRGHWTTGQVRFAGEDVGRLRAAVAVGDRHQLRMETEPTVVVGGVVVPLGEVEQVFEDAIVESLEQDGDDVVLALRAPEGSATMSLIPIAAPTALDPRVVLTDAAFDDLLADLDQPVRPSRFRELL
;
A
#
# COMPACT_ATOMS: atom_id res chain seq x y z
N MET A 1 -35.28 -17.23 -37.81
CA MET A 1 -34.01 -16.50 -37.67
C MET A 1 -33.19 -17.28 -36.65
N THR A 2 -32.76 -18.48 -37.04
CA THR A 2 -31.49 -18.85 -37.70
C THR A 2 -30.37 -19.00 -36.68
N ILE A 3 -30.04 -20.27 -36.47
CA ILE A 3 -28.97 -20.88 -35.67
C ILE A 3 -27.61 -20.63 -36.33
N VAL A 4 -26.57 -20.40 -35.51
CA VAL A 4 -25.18 -20.88 -35.62
C VAL A 4 -24.66 -20.86 -34.16
N ASP A 5 -24.68 -21.93 -33.35
CA ASP A 5 -23.81 -23.12 -33.29
C ASP A 5 -22.34 -22.93 -33.70
N GLY A 6 -21.44 -23.06 -32.72
CA GLY A 6 -20.03 -23.43 -32.95
C GLY A 6 -19.00 -22.41 -32.46
N LEU A 7 -18.54 -22.55 -31.22
CA LEU A 7 -17.11 -22.39 -30.94
C LEU A 7 -16.72 -23.35 -29.82
N ASP A 8 -15.83 -24.25 -30.20
CA ASP A 8 -15.26 -25.32 -29.40
C ASP A 8 -14.60 -24.80 -28.12
N LEU A 9 -14.74 -25.59 -27.06
CA LEU A 9 -13.94 -25.52 -25.85
C LEU A 9 -12.46 -25.74 -26.23
N VAL A 10 -11.66 -24.67 -26.15
CA VAL A 10 -10.22 -24.77 -25.92
C VAL A 10 -9.93 -23.92 -24.68
N THR A 11 -9.87 -24.58 -23.53
CA THR A 11 -9.11 -24.10 -22.38
C THR A 11 -7.62 -24.41 -22.61
N PRO A 12 -6.67 -23.61 -22.09
CA PRO A 12 -6.79 -22.77 -20.90
C PRO A 12 -6.82 -21.26 -21.21
N ASP A 13 -7.72 -20.54 -20.53
CA ASP A 13 -7.80 -19.08 -20.56
C ASP A 13 -6.51 -18.46 -20.02
N ASP A 14 -5.85 -17.71 -20.91
CA ASP A 14 -5.18 -16.44 -20.61
C ASP A 14 -6.29 -15.41 -20.30
N ASP A 15 -6.15 -14.62 -19.23
CA ASP A 15 -6.58 -13.21 -19.17
C ASP A 15 -6.40 -12.66 -17.74
N ASP A 16 -5.14 -12.47 -17.37
CA ASP A 16 -4.76 -11.41 -16.44
C ASP A 16 -3.88 -10.46 -17.27
N PRO A 17 -4.23 -9.18 -17.46
CA PRO A 17 -3.43 -8.28 -18.29
C PRO A 17 -2.18 -7.88 -17.50
N LEU A 18 -1.22 -8.80 -17.39
CA LEU A 18 0.12 -8.50 -16.96
C LEU A 18 0.76 -7.63 -18.04
N VAL A 19 0.77 -6.32 -17.80
CA VAL A 19 1.40 -5.36 -18.69
C VAL A 19 2.91 -5.48 -18.52
N GLY A 20 3.50 -6.28 -19.38
CA GLY A 20 4.93 -6.45 -19.46
C GLY A 20 5.62 -5.39 -20.32
N TRP A 21 6.65 -4.73 -19.81
CA TRP A 21 7.34 -3.63 -20.50
C TRP A 21 8.69 -4.02 -21.12
N THR A 22 9.25 -3.29 -22.08
CA THR A 22 10.61 -3.61 -22.57
C THR A 22 11.36 -2.35 -22.94
N ALA A 23 12.36 -1.98 -22.14
CA ALA A 23 13.31 -0.94 -22.47
C ALA A 23 14.64 -1.56 -22.94
N ARG A 24 15.36 -0.92 -23.86
CA ARG A 24 16.60 -1.45 -24.48
C ARG A 24 17.69 -0.38 -24.52
N SER A 25 18.91 -0.70 -24.08
CA SER A 25 20.10 0.16 -24.24
C SER A 25 21.14 -0.50 -25.17
N PRO A 26 21.64 0.17 -26.22
CA PRO A 26 22.46 -0.45 -27.27
C PRO A 26 23.96 -0.64 -26.93
N ALA A 27 24.44 -0.21 -25.75
CA ALA A 27 25.76 -0.56 -25.21
C ALA A 27 25.77 -0.26 -23.71
N SER A 28 25.74 -1.28 -22.86
CA SER A 28 25.53 -1.12 -21.42
C SER A 28 26.77 -1.47 -20.59
N PRO A 29 27.56 -0.50 -20.08
CA PRO A 29 28.55 -0.73 -19.02
C PRO A 29 27.96 -1.41 -17.77
N VAL A 30 26.68 -1.21 -17.47
CA VAL A 30 25.98 -1.94 -16.39
C VAL A 30 25.86 -3.42 -16.71
N GLY A 31 25.58 -3.79 -17.96
CA GLY A 31 25.58 -5.19 -18.39
C GLY A 31 26.92 -5.87 -18.08
N ALA A 32 28.04 -5.25 -18.43
CA ALA A 32 29.35 -5.81 -18.11
C ALA A 32 29.61 -5.95 -16.60
N ALA A 33 29.14 -5.00 -15.78
CA ALA A 33 29.25 -5.07 -14.33
C ALA A 33 28.38 -6.19 -13.71
N ILE A 34 27.16 -6.37 -14.21
CA ILE A 34 26.25 -7.46 -13.81
C ILE A 34 26.84 -8.81 -14.22
N ASP A 35 27.36 -8.96 -15.45
CA ASP A 35 28.01 -10.20 -15.89
C ASP A 35 29.24 -10.54 -15.04
N MET A 36 30.06 -9.54 -14.73
CA MET A 36 31.25 -9.70 -13.90
C MET A 36 30.89 -10.10 -12.47
N ALA A 37 29.84 -9.50 -11.88
CA ALA A 37 29.34 -9.84 -10.55
C ALA A 37 28.78 -11.26 -10.45
N LEU A 38 28.42 -11.88 -11.57
CA LEU A 38 27.71 -13.15 -11.64
C LEU A 38 28.56 -14.26 -12.29
N THR A 39 29.87 -14.34 -12.02
CA THR A 39 30.74 -15.32 -12.70
C THR A 39 30.56 -16.76 -12.17
N HIS A 40 30.33 -17.72 -13.10
CA HIS A 40 30.02 -19.17 -12.95
C HIS A 40 28.52 -19.56 -13.15
N ALA A 41 28.14 -20.84 -13.01
CA ALA A 41 27.38 -21.72 -13.92
C ALA A 41 25.84 -21.56 -14.08
N ALA A 42 25.22 -22.63 -14.63
CA ALA A 42 23.80 -22.85 -14.94
C ALA A 42 22.86 -22.75 -13.73
N ILE A 43 21.66 -22.18 -13.95
CA ILE A 43 20.59 -21.90 -12.97
C ILE A 43 21.07 -21.85 -11.51
N GLU A 44 21.37 -20.65 -11.04
CA GLU A 44 21.84 -20.42 -9.68
C GLU A 44 20.82 -19.58 -8.92
N ASP A 45 20.56 -19.96 -7.66
CA ASP A 45 19.93 -19.05 -6.71
C ASP A 45 20.87 -17.87 -6.52
N THR A 46 20.38 -16.68 -6.82
CA THR A 46 21.12 -15.42 -6.72
C THR A 46 20.42 -14.57 -5.68
N ASP A 47 21.13 -13.68 -5.00
CA ASP A 47 20.50 -12.61 -4.22
C ASP A 47 21.15 -11.30 -4.64
N LEU A 48 20.57 -10.68 -5.66
CA LEU A 48 21.06 -9.41 -6.19
C LEU A 48 19.99 -8.34 -5.97
N GLU A 49 20.32 -7.33 -5.16
CA GLU A 49 19.51 -6.14 -5.00
C GLU A 49 20.04 -5.03 -5.91
N LEU A 50 19.20 -4.54 -6.80
CA LEU A 50 19.46 -3.35 -7.62
C LEU A 50 18.42 -2.29 -7.30
N GLY A 51 18.82 -1.03 -7.22
CA GLY A 51 17.83 0.04 -7.18
C GLY A 51 17.29 0.35 -8.58
N LEU A 52 16.05 0.77 -8.65
CA LEU A 52 15.43 1.35 -9.83
C LEU A 52 15.05 2.79 -9.49
N ALA A 53 15.50 3.75 -10.29
CA ALA A 53 15.19 5.16 -10.12
C ALA A 53 14.39 5.69 -11.30
N ALA A 54 13.32 6.41 -11.01
CA ALA A 54 12.76 7.37 -11.97
C ALA A 54 13.62 8.62 -11.95
N VAL A 55 13.98 9.13 -13.13
CA VAL A 55 14.86 10.28 -13.27
C VAL A 55 14.24 11.35 -14.17
N HIS A 56 14.42 12.61 -13.77
CA HIS A 56 14.15 13.79 -14.60
C HIS A 56 15.47 14.52 -14.85
N GLY A 57 15.96 14.44 -16.09
CA GLY A 57 17.35 14.79 -16.38
C GLY A 57 18.31 13.79 -15.72
N ASP A 58 19.18 14.29 -14.85
CA ASP A 58 20.17 13.47 -14.13
C ASP A 58 19.85 13.27 -12.63
N ALA A 59 18.74 13.83 -12.15
CA ALA A 59 18.35 13.71 -10.76
C ALA A 59 17.33 12.58 -10.57
N PRO A 60 17.52 11.68 -9.57
CA PRO A 60 16.50 10.72 -9.17
C PRO A 60 15.36 11.45 -8.47
N VAL A 61 14.13 11.15 -8.87
CA VAL A 61 12.89 11.74 -8.30
C VAL A 61 12.07 10.74 -7.50
N ALA A 62 12.25 9.43 -7.75
CA ALA A 62 11.68 8.34 -6.97
C ALA A 62 12.55 7.10 -7.14
N THR A 63 12.60 6.23 -6.12
CA THR A 63 13.40 5.00 -6.16
C THR A 63 12.65 3.80 -5.58
N ALA A 64 12.80 2.65 -6.22
CA ALA A 64 12.35 1.34 -5.75
C ALA A 64 13.52 0.37 -5.69
N ARG A 65 13.36 -0.73 -4.96
CA ARG A 65 14.36 -1.79 -4.86
C ARG A 65 13.85 -3.00 -5.63
N LEU A 66 14.67 -3.50 -6.55
CA LEU A 66 14.43 -4.73 -7.28
C LEU A 66 15.35 -5.80 -6.71
N ARG A 67 14.75 -6.88 -6.22
CA ARG A 67 15.49 -8.03 -5.71
C ARG A 67 15.36 -9.18 -6.69
N PHE A 68 16.48 -9.60 -7.25
CA PHE A 68 16.60 -10.70 -8.20
C PHE A 68 17.06 -11.97 -7.48
N LEU A 69 16.22 -13.00 -7.52
CA LEU A 69 16.42 -14.24 -6.78
C LEU A 69 16.93 -15.39 -7.64
N ARG A 70 16.76 -15.28 -8.96
CA ARG A 70 17.09 -16.36 -9.89
C ARG A 70 17.83 -15.84 -11.08
N ARG A 71 18.84 -16.61 -11.47
CA ARG A 71 19.64 -16.36 -12.66
C ARG A 71 19.57 -17.55 -13.59
N LEU A 72 19.41 -17.29 -14.88
CA LEU A 72 19.48 -18.29 -15.93
C LEU A 72 20.38 -17.78 -17.06
N ARG A 73 21.38 -18.58 -17.47
CA ARG A 73 22.21 -18.29 -18.64
C ARG A 73 21.87 -19.24 -19.78
N VAL A 74 21.39 -18.72 -20.91
CA VAL A 74 21.03 -19.50 -22.11
C VAL A 74 21.75 -18.89 -23.31
N ASP A 75 22.57 -19.67 -24.01
CA ASP A 75 23.31 -19.21 -25.21
C ASP A 75 24.09 -17.90 -25.00
N ASP A 76 24.77 -17.78 -23.85
CA ASP A 76 25.47 -16.59 -23.35
C ASP A 76 24.59 -15.41 -22.90
N VAL A 77 23.27 -15.44 -23.10
CA VAL A 77 22.34 -14.43 -22.59
C VAL A 77 22.07 -14.67 -21.10
N VAL A 78 22.18 -13.63 -20.27
CA VAL A 78 21.88 -13.68 -18.84
C VAL A 78 20.47 -13.15 -18.59
N HIS A 79 19.65 -13.94 -17.92
CA HIS A 79 18.32 -13.60 -17.45
C HIS A 79 18.32 -13.55 -15.93
N LEU A 80 17.83 -12.45 -15.36
CA LEU A 80 17.60 -12.28 -13.93
C LEU A 80 16.11 -12.08 -13.69
N TYR A 81 15.55 -12.85 -12.75
CA TYR A 81 14.13 -12.80 -12.40
C TYR A 81 13.96 -12.31 -10.97
N SER A 82 13.08 -11.33 -10.79
CA SER A 82 12.76 -10.81 -9.47
C SER A 82 11.84 -11.73 -8.65
N GLU A 83 11.75 -11.45 -7.36
CA GLU A 83 10.80 -12.09 -6.43
C GLU A 83 9.34 -11.81 -6.83
N ARG A 84 8.53 -12.87 -7.01
CA ARG A 84 7.11 -12.76 -7.41
C ARG A 84 6.19 -12.19 -6.33
N ASP A 85 6.66 -12.13 -5.09
CA ASP A 85 5.91 -11.63 -3.93
C ASP A 85 6.05 -10.10 -3.76
N ARG A 86 6.61 -9.42 -4.76
CA ARG A 86 6.71 -7.95 -4.83
C ARG A 86 5.57 -7.37 -5.66
N ALA A 87 5.22 -6.10 -5.41
CA ALA A 87 4.25 -5.38 -6.21
C ALA A 87 4.81 -4.99 -7.58
N LEU A 88 6.09 -4.60 -7.63
CA LEU A 88 6.86 -4.43 -8.86
C LEU A 88 7.85 -5.58 -9.02
N THR A 89 7.70 -6.31 -10.12
CA THR A 89 8.64 -7.36 -10.54
C THR A 89 9.40 -6.90 -11.78
N ALA A 90 10.58 -7.49 -11.97
CA ALA A 90 11.48 -7.20 -13.05
C ALA A 90 12.12 -8.48 -13.62
N ASP A 91 12.19 -8.55 -14.94
CA ASP A 91 12.98 -9.50 -15.69
C ASP A 91 14.06 -8.75 -16.48
N LEU A 92 15.32 -8.99 -16.13
CA LEU A 92 16.45 -8.34 -16.76
C LEU A 92 17.14 -9.32 -17.70
N THR A 93 17.24 -8.95 -18.97
CA THR A 93 17.91 -9.74 -20.00
C THR A 93 19.11 -8.99 -20.54
N MET A 94 20.26 -9.66 -20.55
CA MET A 94 21.52 -9.10 -21.02
C MET A 94 22.12 -10.01 -22.09
N ASP A 95 22.31 -9.45 -23.29
CA ASP A 95 23.06 -10.10 -24.37
C ASP A 95 24.49 -9.55 -24.38
N PRO A 96 25.50 -10.34 -23.95
CA PRO A 96 26.89 -9.88 -23.87
C PRO A 96 27.53 -9.68 -25.25
N ARG A 97 26.98 -10.27 -26.32
CA ARG A 97 27.52 -10.09 -27.69
C ARG A 97 27.14 -8.73 -28.26
N SER A 98 25.91 -8.29 -27.99
CA SER A 98 25.42 -6.96 -28.40
C SER A 98 25.57 -5.90 -27.33
N MET A 99 26.06 -6.26 -26.12
CA MET A 99 26.12 -5.40 -24.93
C MET A 99 24.76 -4.75 -24.61
N LYS A 100 23.67 -5.43 -24.98
CA LYS A 100 22.34 -4.87 -24.89
C LYS A 100 21.67 -5.32 -23.60
N LEU A 101 21.32 -4.34 -22.78
CA LEU A 101 20.55 -4.54 -21.57
C LEU A 101 19.07 -4.26 -21.86
N SER A 102 18.22 -5.22 -21.51
CA SER A 102 16.77 -5.08 -21.57
C SER A 102 16.16 -5.30 -20.19
N VAL A 103 15.26 -4.41 -19.80
CA VAL A 103 14.51 -4.53 -18.54
C VAL A 103 13.04 -4.63 -18.88
N HIS A 104 12.43 -5.70 -18.41
CA HIS A 104 11.00 -5.92 -18.38
C HIS A 104 10.51 -5.70 -16.97
N LEU A 105 9.48 -4.90 -16.83
CA LEU A 105 8.86 -4.58 -15.55
C LEU A 105 7.41 -5.05 -15.64
N GLU A 106 6.86 -5.48 -14.51
CA GLU A 106 5.46 -5.86 -14.37
C GLU A 106 4.98 -5.37 -13.00
N PHE A 107 3.81 -4.74 -12.96
CA PHE A 107 3.25 -4.15 -11.75
C PHE A 107 1.92 -4.81 -11.40
N ALA A 108 1.93 -5.60 -10.33
CA ALA A 108 0.78 -6.35 -9.82
C ALA A 108 0.62 -6.05 -8.31
N PRO A 109 -0.07 -4.95 -7.95
CA PRO A 109 -0.13 -4.50 -6.57
C PRO A 109 -1.10 -5.31 -5.69
N ALA A 110 -2.09 -5.99 -6.27
CA ALA A 110 -3.09 -6.75 -5.53
C ALA A 110 -2.46 -7.89 -4.72
N GLY A 111 -2.92 -8.08 -3.48
CA GLY A 111 -2.35 -9.08 -2.58
C GLY A 111 -0.95 -8.74 -2.06
N ARG A 112 -0.49 -7.49 -2.22
CA ARG A 112 0.81 -6.99 -1.74
C ARG A 112 0.65 -5.86 -0.72
N SER A 113 1.71 -5.56 0.02
CA SER A 113 1.70 -4.45 0.98
C SER A 113 1.42 -3.12 0.29
N ALA A 114 0.45 -2.35 0.80
CA ALA A 114 0.05 -1.07 0.24
C ALA A 114 1.18 -0.04 0.25
N THR A 115 2.01 -0.05 1.30
CA THR A 115 3.17 0.86 1.41
C THR A 115 4.19 0.58 0.31
N GLN A 116 4.51 -0.69 0.08
CA GLN A 116 5.43 -1.05 -1.00
C GLN A 116 4.82 -0.77 -2.37
N ALA A 117 3.57 -1.17 -2.60
CA ALA A 117 2.86 -0.94 -3.86
C ALA A 117 2.76 0.54 -4.20
N ALA A 118 2.55 1.42 -3.22
CA ALA A 118 2.54 2.86 -3.41
C ALA A 118 3.93 3.39 -3.82
N ALA A 119 5.00 2.99 -3.14
CA ALA A 119 6.37 3.40 -3.49
C ALA A 119 6.77 2.93 -4.90
N ASP A 120 6.45 1.68 -5.23
CA ASP A 120 6.68 1.10 -6.56
C ASP A 120 5.89 1.86 -7.64
N ALA A 121 4.61 2.16 -7.39
CA ALA A 121 3.77 2.95 -8.28
C ALA A 121 4.28 4.39 -8.49
N GLU A 122 4.88 5.01 -7.47
CA GLU A 122 5.48 6.35 -7.59
C GLU A 122 6.64 6.38 -8.57
N VAL A 123 7.49 5.35 -8.56
CA VAL A 123 8.58 5.20 -9.52
C VAL A 123 8.03 5.09 -10.94
N LEU A 124 7.06 4.21 -11.16
CA LEU A 124 6.48 4.03 -12.50
C LEU A 124 5.75 5.29 -12.98
N HIS A 125 5.01 5.96 -12.10
CA HIS A 125 4.32 7.21 -12.40
C HIS A 125 5.29 8.34 -12.75
N ALA A 126 6.36 8.51 -11.97
CA ALA A 126 7.39 9.52 -12.24
C ALA A 126 8.15 9.23 -13.54
N ALA A 127 8.44 7.96 -13.81
CA ALA A 127 9.11 7.53 -15.03
C ALA A 127 8.30 7.84 -16.30
N ALA A 128 6.97 7.90 -16.23
CA ALA A 128 6.11 8.21 -17.38
C ALA A 128 6.39 9.58 -18.01
N THR A 129 6.99 10.51 -17.27
CA THR A 129 7.36 11.86 -17.75
C THR A 129 8.87 12.05 -17.88
N GLY A 130 9.66 10.99 -17.66
CA GLY A 130 11.12 11.04 -17.64
C GLY A 130 11.74 9.79 -18.24
N ALA A 131 12.69 9.21 -17.52
CA ALA A 131 13.29 7.92 -17.84
C ALA A 131 13.45 7.09 -16.56
N LEU A 132 13.72 5.80 -16.75
CA LEU A 132 14.21 4.92 -15.69
C LEU A 132 15.73 4.84 -15.77
N ALA A 133 16.36 4.64 -14.63
CA ALA A 133 17.78 4.34 -14.49
C ALA A 133 17.96 3.26 -13.42
N LEU A 134 18.99 2.45 -13.54
CA LEU A 134 19.38 1.55 -12.45
C LEU A 134 20.24 2.31 -11.45
N VAL A 135 20.04 2.04 -10.16
CA VAL A 135 20.93 2.47 -9.08
C VAL A 135 21.88 1.31 -8.82
N MET A 136 23.16 1.59 -8.98
CA MET A 136 24.24 0.64 -8.76
C MET A 136 24.44 0.40 -7.25
N PRO A 137 25.10 -0.70 -6.84
CA PRO A 137 25.32 -1.00 -5.42
C PRO A 137 26.08 0.08 -4.63
N ASP A 138 26.87 0.92 -5.32
CA ASP A 138 27.56 2.08 -4.75
C ASP A 138 26.67 3.32 -4.57
N GLY A 139 25.38 3.20 -4.88
CA GLY A 139 24.37 4.26 -4.80
C GLY A 139 24.37 5.21 -6.00
N GLN A 140 25.26 5.04 -6.98
CA GLN A 140 25.28 5.89 -8.16
C GLN A 140 24.24 5.45 -9.19
N LEU A 141 23.72 6.42 -9.95
CA LEU A 141 22.90 6.11 -11.11
C LEU A 141 23.79 5.57 -12.23
N ALA A 142 23.44 4.40 -12.75
CA ALA A 142 23.93 3.91 -14.02
C ALA A 142 23.80 5.01 -15.08
N PRO A 143 24.76 5.19 -16.01
CA PRO A 143 24.64 6.19 -17.07
C PRO A 143 23.51 5.88 -18.06
N GLU A 144 23.08 4.63 -18.16
CA GLU A 144 22.00 4.19 -19.03
C GLU A 144 20.67 4.77 -18.58
N ARG A 145 19.90 5.24 -19.57
CA ARG A 145 18.54 5.75 -19.39
C ARG A 145 17.61 4.91 -20.24
N PHE A 146 16.62 4.35 -19.58
CA PHE A 146 15.58 3.55 -20.18
C PHE A 146 14.38 4.47 -20.42
N PRO A 147 14.11 4.91 -21.66
CA PRO A 147 12.94 5.72 -21.94
C PRO A 147 11.70 4.92 -21.59
N ALA A 148 10.76 5.54 -20.88
CA ALA A 148 9.49 4.89 -20.58
C ALA A 148 8.72 4.66 -21.90
N SER A 149 8.44 3.41 -22.23
CA SER A 149 7.47 3.09 -23.28
C SER A 149 6.07 3.46 -22.79
N GLY A 150 5.20 4.00 -23.66
CA GLY A 150 3.89 4.57 -23.28
C GLY A 150 2.92 3.68 -22.49
N GLY A 151 3.20 2.40 -22.31
CA GLY A 151 2.47 1.50 -21.41
C GLY A 151 2.85 1.59 -19.93
N LEU A 152 3.95 2.27 -19.56
CA LEU A 152 4.48 2.36 -18.18
C LEU A 152 3.69 3.30 -17.25
N ALA A 153 2.68 3.99 -17.77
CA ALA A 153 1.97 5.01 -17.03
C ALA A 153 0.99 4.38 -16.01
N VAL A 154 1.39 4.38 -14.74
CA VAL A 154 0.43 4.22 -13.65
C VAL A 154 -0.45 5.46 -13.60
N ASP A 155 -1.77 5.26 -13.74
CA ASP A 155 -2.74 6.36 -13.65
C ASP A 155 -2.67 7.03 -12.27
N ALA A 156 -2.80 8.35 -12.27
CA ALA A 156 -2.82 9.17 -11.05
C ALA A 156 -3.94 8.76 -10.09
N SER A 157 -5.05 8.18 -10.59
CA SER A 157 -6.13 7.68 -9.72
C SER A 157 -5.70 6.43 -8.95
N LEU A 158 -5.03 5.49 -9.61
CA LEU A 158 -4.46 4.30 -8.97
C LEU A 158 -3.38 4.69 -7.96
N LEU A 159 -2.48 5.60 -8.31
CA LEU A 159 -1.46 6.09 -7.37
C LEU A 159 -2.08 6.76 -6.13
N ARG A 160 -3.12 7.59 -6.30
CA ARG A 160 -3.82 8.23 -5.17
C ARG A 160 -4.48 7.21 -4.25
N LEU A 161 -5.04 6.15 -4.82
CA LEU A 161 -5.65 5.05 -4.08
C LEU A 161 -4.59 4.25 -3.30
N LEU A 162 -3.49 3.87 -3.93
CA LEU A 162 -2.40 3.15 -3.25
C LEU A 162 -1.80 4.00 -2.12
N ARG A 163 -1.62 5.30 -2.33
CA ARG A 163 -1.22 6.24 -1.27
C ARG A 163 -2.24 6.33 -0.13
N LEU A 164 -3.54 6.31 -0.42
CA LEU A 164 -4.56 6.28 0.62
C LEU A 164 -4.46 5.01 1.47
N LEU A 165 -4.25 3.85 0.85
CA LEU A 165 -4.06 2.59 1.56
C LEU A 165 -2.75 2.57 2.36
N ALA A 166 -1.64 3.09 1.80
CA ALA A 166 -0.36 3.24 2.50
C ALA A 166 -0.47 4.21 3.69
N ASP A 167 -1.14 5.36 3.52
CA ASP A 167 -1.43 6.31 4.60
C ASP A 167 -2.19 5.61 5.75
N MET A 168 -3.23 4.84 5.40
CA MET A 168 -4.01 4.09 6.38
C MET A 168 -3.15 3.05 7.11
N SER A 169 -2.26 2.36 6.39
CA SER A 169 -1.34 1.37 6.95
C SER A 169 -0.41 2.01 7.99
N VAL A 170 0.23 3.13 7.63
CA VAL A 170 1.15 3.87 8.51
C VAL A 170 0.41 4.43 9.73
N LEU A 171 -0.73 5.09 9.52
CA LEU A 171 -1.48 5.75 10.60
C LEU A 171 -2.06 4.74 11.61
N SER A 172 -2.49 3.57 11.14
CA SER A 172 -3.04 2.52 12.01
C SER A 172 -1.99 1.57 12.59
N GLY A 173 -0.75 1.62 12.10
CA GLY A 173 0.30 0.66 12.45
C GLY A 173 -0.01 -0.78 11.98
N ARG A 174 -0.89 -0.96 10.99
CA ARG A 174 -1.27 -2.26 10.43
C ARG A 174 -0.75 -2.38 9.01
N ASP A 175 -0.17 -3.51 8.65
CA ASP A 175 0.16 -3.77 7.24
C ASP A 175 -1.13 -4.04 6.47
N ILE A 176 -1.50 -3.11 5.59
CA ILE A 176 -2.70 -3.23 4.77
C ILE A 176 -2.29 -3.82 3.44
N ILE A 177 -2.94 -4.93 3.09
CA ILE A 177 -2.78 -5.56 1.79
C ILE A 177 -3.71 -4.89 0.78
N VAL A 178 -3.20 -4.57 -0.40
CA VAL A 178 -4.00 -4.02 -1.49
C VAL A 178 -5.05 -5.07 -1.90
N PRO A 179 -6.36 -4.76 -1.80
CA PRO A 179 -7.41 -5.70 -2.16
C PRO A 179 -7.49 -5.89 -3.68
N GLU A 180 -7.95 -7.06 -4.10
CA GLU A 180 -8.22 -7.38 -5.52
C GLU A 180 -9.39 -6.54 -6.08
N HIS A 181 -10.33 -6.14 -5.22
CA HIS A 181 -11.52 -5.41 -5.59
C HIS A 181 -11.77 -4.22 -4.65
N LEU A 182 -12.09 -3.06 -5.24
CA LEU A 182 -12.42 -1.83 -4.52
C LEU A 182 -13.75 -1.26 -5.00
N GLY A 183 -14.75 -1.29 -4.11
CA GLY A 183 -16.03 -0.63 -4.32
C GLY A 183 -15.99 0.84 -3.90
N GLU A 184 -16.93 1.63 -4.42
CA GLU A 184 -17.07 3.06 -4.08
C GLU A 184 -17.27 3.28 -2.58
N ASP A 185 -18.05 2.41 -1.92
CA ASP A 185 -18.32 2.51 -0.49
C ASP A 185 -17.05 2.29 0.35
N LEU A 186 -16.22 1.31 -0.04
CA LEU A 186 -14.93 1.09 0.62
C LEU A 186 -13.99 2.30 0.45
N ILE A 187 -13.99 2.96 -0.72
CA ILE A 187 -13.20 4.19 -0.93
C ILE A 187 -13.69 5.30 0.01
N LYS A 188 -15.01 5.48 0.16
CA LYS A 188 -15.58 6.46 1.10
C LYS A 188 -15.19 6.13 2.55
N GLU A 189 -15.23 4.86 2.93
CA GLU A 189 -14.81 4.39 4.25
C GLU A 189 -13.32 4.61 4.50
N LEU A 190 -12.45 4.32 3.53
CA LEU A 190 -11.01 4.59 3.62
C LEU A 190 -10.72 6.08 3.79
N LEU A 191 -11.41 6.94 3.04
CA LEU A 191 -11.26 8.40 3.17
C LEU A 191 -11.72 8.90 4.55
N ARG A 192 -12.85 8.39 5.06
CA ARG A 192 -13.35 8.66 6.41
C ARG A 192 -12.36 8.16 7.46
N GLY A 193 -11.90 6.91 7.33
CA GLY A 193 -10.94 6.28 8.23
C GLY A 193 -9.64 7.07 8.32
N ARG A 194 -9.07 7.49 7.18
CA ARG A 194 -7.83 8.28 7.16
C ARG A 194 -7.97 9.59 7.92
N ARG A 195 -9.11 10.28 7.75
CA ARG A 195 -9.39 11.53 8.47
C ARG A 195 -9.46 11.29 9.98
N LEU A 196 -10.20 10.26 10.41
CA LEU A 196 -10.32 9.90 11.82
C LEU A 196 -8.96 9.53 12.44
N LEU A 197 -8.16 8.72 11.75
CA LEU A 197 -6.82 8.35 12.19
C LEU A 197 -5.86 9.54 12.27
N ARG A 198 -6.10 10.62 11.51
CA ARG A 198 -5.35 11.89 11.62
C ARG A 198 -5.85 12.80 12.74
N GLY A 199 -6.89 12.39 13.48
CA GLY A 199 -7.53 13.23 14.49
C GLY A 199 -8.47 14.29 13.90
N GLU A 200 -8.86 14.17 12.62
CA GLU A 200 -9.75 15.12 11.96
C GLU A 200 -11.22 14.75 12.21
N THR A 201 -12.05 15.77 12.48
CA THR A 201 -13.51 15.60 12.55
C THR A 201 -14.08 15.27 11.18
N VAL A 202 -14.90 14.22 11.11
CA VAL A 202 -15.64 13.86 9.89
C VAL A 202 -17.10 14.26 10.04
N ARG A 203 -17.61 15.03 9.08
CA ARG A 203 -19.03 15.41 9.01
C ARG A 203 -19.75 14.63 7.92
N GLY A 204 -20.97 14.24 8.22
CA GLY A 204 -21.87 13.56 7.28
C GLY A 204 -23.31 14.00 7.50
N HIS A 205 -24.20 13.43 6.70
CA HIS A 205 -25.64 13.58 6.87
C HIS A 205 -26.23 12.24 7.28
N TRP A 206 -27.28 12.28 8.10
CA TRP A 206 -28.02 11.11 8.53
C TRP A 206 -29.52 11.40 8.48
N THR A 207 -30.32 10.37 8.28
CA THR A 207 -31.79 10.48 8.17
C THR A 207 -32.47 9.70 9.27
N THR A 208 -32.07 8.45 9.44
CA THR A 208 -32.48 7.52 10.50
C THR A 208 -31.27 6.73 10.97
N GLY A 209 -31.31 6.23 12.19
CA GLY A 209 -30.25 5.42 12.76
C GLY A 209 -30.78 4.51 13.86
N GLN A 210 -30.09 3.40 14.06
CA GLN A 210 -30.29 2.54 15.22
C GLN A 210 -28.96 2.39 15.92
N VAL A 211 -28.98 2.51 17.24
CA VAL A 211 -27.81 2.19 18.05
C VAL A 211 -28.16 1.11 19.04
N ARG A 212 -27.31 0.09 19.09
CA ARG A 212 -27.47 -1.06 19.97
C ARG A 212 -26.45 -0.98 21.10
N PHE A 213 -26.91 -1.28 22.30
CA PHE A 213 -26.11 -1.39 23.50
C PHE A 213 -26.34 -2.77 24.09
N ALA A 214 -25.29 -3.40 24.63
CA ALA A 214 -25.47 -4.57 25.46
C ALA A 214 -26.31 -4.22 26.69
N GLY A 215 -27.22 -5.10 27.10
CA GLY A 215 -28.20 -4.88 28.16
C GLY A 215 -27.57 -4.64 29.53
N GLU A 216 -26.38 -5.19 29.76
CA GLU A 216 -25.57 -4.94 30.96
C GLU A 216 -25.00 -3.51 31.02
N ASP A 217 -24.86 -2.84 29.88
CA ASP A 217 -24.37 -1.45 29.78
C ASP A 217 -25.51 -0.41 29.82
N VAL A 218 -26.77 -0.83 30.00
CA VAL A 218 -27.93 0.09 30.07
C VAL A 218 -27.83 1.05 31.25
N GLY A 219 -27.22 0.62 32.37
CA GLY A 219 -26.91 1.53 33.49
C GLY A 219 -25.85 2.58 33.14
N ARG A 220 -25.00 2.30 32.14
CA ARG A 220 -23.96 3.18 31.61
C ARG A 220 -24.41 3.96 30.38
N LEU A 221 -25.64 3.78 29.89
CA LEU A 221 -26.21 4.57 28.78
C LEU A 221 -26.10 6.08 29.02
N ARG A 222 -26.17 6.57 30.27
CA ARG A 222 -25.94 7.99 30.57
C ARG A 222 -24.49 8.46 30.33
N ALA A 223 -23.52 7.55 30.40
CA ALA A 223 -22.13 7.82 30.09
C ALA A 223 -21.84 7.61 28.61
N ALA A 224 -22.43 6.59 27.98
CA ALA A 224 -22.27 6.27 26.56
C ALA A 224 -23.14 7.13 25.62
N VAL A 225 -24.21 7.74 26.14
CA VAL A 225 -25.13 8.63 25.42
C VAL A 225 -25.43 9.85 26.28
N ALA A 226 -24.92 11.00 25.86
CA ALA A 226 -25.11 12.26 26.56
C ALA A 226 -25.88 13.28 25.70
N VAL A 227 -26.66 14.14 26.35
CA VAL A 227 -27.16 15.36 25.70
C VAL A 227 -26.00 16.35 25.66
N GLY A 228 -25.58 16.74 24.46
CA GLY A 228 -24.54 17.74 24.25
C GLY A 228 -25.00 19.17 24.51
N ASP A 229 -24.47 20.13 23.75
CA ASP A 229 -25.09 21.46 23.70
C ASP A 229 -26.54 21.33 23.21
N ARG A 230 -27.41 22.33 23.46
CA ARG A 230 -28.86 22.26 23.19
C ARG A 230 -29.14 21.51 21.88
N HIS A 231 -29.88 20.40 21.99
CA HIS A 231 -30.31 19.52 20.89
C HIS A 231 -29.26 18.57 20.27
N GLN A 232 -28.16 18.26 20.94
CA GLN A 232 -27.20 17.25 20.47
C GLN A 232 -27.33 15.92 21.22
N LEU A 233 -27.21 14.80 20.52
CA LEU A 233 -26.98 13.47 21.09
C LEU A 233 -25.54 13.06 20.83
N ARG A 234 -24.78 12.75 21.88
CA ARG A 234 -23.35 12.38 21.82
C ARG A 234 -23.16 10.94 22.21
N MET A 235 -22.30 10.22 21.49
CA MET A 235 -22.12 8.78 21.65
C MET A 235 -20.68 8.35 21.45
N GLU A 236 -20.10 7.60 22.37
CA GLU A 236 -18.73 7.09 22.24
C GLU A 236 -18.73 5.71 21.57
N THR A 237 -17.88 5.52 20.55
CA THR A 237 -17.77 4.27 19.79
C THR A 237 -16.35 4.03 19.32
N GLU A 238 -15.98 2.78 19.04
CA GLU A 238 -14.69 2.42 18.42
C GLU A 238 -14.93 1.85 17.01
N PRO A 239 -15.07 2.70 15.99
CA PRO A 239 -15.33 2.23 14.63
C PRO A 239 -14.14 1.49 14.04
N THR A 240 -14.44 0.55 13.15
CA THR A 240 -13.45 -0.22 12.40
C THR A 240 -13.75 -0.14 10.91
N VAL A 241 -12.73 -0.34 10.07
CA VAL A 241 -12.85 -0.51 8.62
C VAL A 241 -12.15 -1.80 8.21
N VAL A 242 -12.75 -2.57 7.31
CA VAL A 242 -12.16 -3.82 6.81
C VAL A 242 -11.57 -3.60 5.42
N VAL A 243 -10.27 -3.82 5.28
CA VAL A 243 -9.53 -3.59 4.02
C VAL A 243 -8.71 -4.82 3.70
N GLY A 244 -8.99 -5.49 2.58
CA GLY A 244 -8.24 -6.70 2.18
C GLY A 244 -8.25 -7.79 3.25
N GLY A 245 -9.34 -7.91 4.01
CA GLY A 245 -9.47 -8.86 5.14
C GLY A 245 -8.83 -8.40 6.45
N VAL A 246 -8.14 -7.26 6.48
CA VAL A 246 -7.55 -6.67 7.69
C VAL A 246 -8.56 -5.74 8.35
N VAL A 247 -8.84 -5.95 9.63
CA VAL A 247 -9.65 -5.04 10.44
C VAL A 247 -8.76 -3.92 10.97
N VAL A 248 -9.05 -2.69 10.56
CA VAL A 248 -8.34 -1.48 10.96
C VAL A 248 -9.16 -0.76 12.02
N PRO A 249 -8.73 -0.72 13.29
CA PRO A 249 -9.37 0.11 14.30
C PRO A 249 -9.10 1.59 13.99
N LEU A 250 -10.13 2.42 14.05
CA LEU A 250 -10.02 3.85 13.78
C LEU A 250 -9.84 4.70 15.05
N GLY A 251 -9.70 4.04 16.20
CA GLY A 251 -9.65 4.66 17.52
C GLY A 251 -11.03 5.04 18.04
N GLU A 252 -11.07 5.49 19.29
CA GLU A 252 -12.29 5.96 19.94
C GLU A 252 -12.77 7.28 19.33
N VAL A 253 -14.05 7.34 18.97
CA VAL A 253 -14.69 8.52 18.43
C VAL A 253 -15.98 8.83 19.18
N GLU A 254 -16.24 10.12 19.35
CA GLU A 254 -17.51 10.67 19.77
C GLU A 254 -18.35 10.96 18.50
N GLN A 255 -19.46 10.26 18.36
CA GLN A 255 -20.49 10.53 17.37
C GLN A 255 -21.47 11.55 17.92
N VAL A 256 -21.63 12.67 17.21
CA VAL A 256 -22.54 13.75 17.58
C VAL A 256 -23.63 13.84 16.54
N PHE A 257 -24.87 13.57 16.93
CA PHE A 257 -26.06 13.72 16.12
C PHE A 257 -26.76 15.03 16.49
N GLU A 258 -26.82 15.97 15.54
CA GLU A 258 -27.52 17.24 15.73
C GLU A 258 -29.03 17.03 15.58
N ASP A 259 -29.78 17.65 16.49
CA ASP A 259 -31.25 17.65 16.57
C ASP A 259 -31.89 16.26 16.54
N ALA A 260 -31.17 15.23 17.01
CA ALA A 260 -31.65 13.87 16.97
C ALA A 260 -32.94 13.68 17.77
N ILE A 261 -33.96 13.13 17.11
CA ILE A 261 -35.21 12.74 17.76
C ILE A 261 -35.13 11.25 18.05
N VAL A 262 -35.22 10.88 19.32
CA VAL A 262 -35.38 9.48 19.73
C VAL A 262 -36.82 9.07 19.45
N GLU A 263 -37.02 8.08 18.58
CA GLU A 263 -38.35 7.58 18.22
C GLU A 263 -38.81 6.46 19.16
N SER A 264 -37.93 5.51 19.45
CA SER A 264 -38.20 4.41 20.37
C SER A 264 -36.94 3.95 21.10
N LEU A 265 -37.16 3.35 22.26
CA LEU A 265 -36.18 2.63 23.05
C LEU A 265 -36.76 1.25 23.33
N GLU A 266 -36.19 0.23 22.71
CA GLU A 266 -36.71 -1.13 22.75
C GLU A 266 -35.62 -2.06 23.27
N GLN A 267 -36.04 -3.12 23.97
CA GLN A 267 -35.13 -4.20 24.35
C GLN A 267 -35.30 -5.34 23.34
N ASP A 268 -34.21 -5.72 22.67
CA ASP A 268 -34.13 -6.81 21.71
C ASP A 268 -33.20 -7.89 22.25
N GLY A 269 -33.80 -8.88 22.93
CA GLY A 269 -33.04 -9.90 23.66
C GLY A 269 -32.24 -9.29 24.82
N ASP A 270 -30.93 -9.54 24.80
CA ASP A 270 -30.01 -8.95 25.76
C ASP A 270 -29.56 -7.55 25.34
N ASP A 271 -29.95 -7.02 24.19
CA ASP A 271 -29.56 -5.69 23.73
C ASP A 271 -30.66 -4.64 23.98
N VAL A 272 -30.25 -3.38 24.11
CA VAL A 272 -31.14 -2.22 24.06
C VAL A 272 -30.89 -1.44 22.79
N VAL A 273 -31.95 -1.21 22.03
CA VAL A 273 -31.95 -0.54 20.72
C VAL A 273 -32.56 0.84 20.87
N LEU A 274 -31.79 1.86 20.53
CA LEU A 274 -32.22 3.26 20.44
C LEU A 274 -32.46 3.61 18.97
N ALA A 275 -33.72 3.85 18.60
CA ALA A 275 -34.09 4.30 17.26
C ALA A 275 -34.08 5.84 17.20
N LEU A 276 -33.38 6.39 16.21
CA LEU A 276 -33.18 7.81 16.01
C LEU A 276 -33.70 8.23 14.64
N ARG A 277 -34.27 9.44 14.56
CA ARG A 277 -34.53 10.14 13.29
C ARG A 277 -34.08 11.59 13.31
N ALA A 278 -33.78 12.11 12.13
CA ALA A 278 -33.58 13.53 11.89
C ALA A 278 -34.95 14.27 11.86
N PRO A 279 -35.05 15.51 12.36
CA PRO A 279 -36.31 16.26 12.40
C PRO A 279 -36.95 16.52 11.03
N GLU A 280 -36.12 16.88 10.05
CA GLU A 280 -36.54 17.29 8.69
C GLU A 280 -36.15 16.25 7.62
N GLY A 281 -35.96 14.99 8.03
CA GLY A 281 -35.56 13.91 7.15
C GLY A 281 -34.07 13.89 6.79
N SER A 282 -33.29 14.90 7.19
CA SER A 282 -31.82 14.90 7.14
C SER A 282 -31.28 15.84 8.21
N ALA A 283 -30.21 15.45 8.89
CA ALA A 283 -29.47 16.28 9.85
C ALA A 283 -27.96 15.99 9.77
N THR A 284 -27.16 16.85 10.39
CA THR A 284 -25.70 16.66 10.44
C THR A 284 -25.33 15.62 11.50
N MET A 285 -24.38 14.76 11.14
CA MET A 285 -23.66 13.92 12.09
C MET A 285 -22.18 14.28 12.04
N SER A 286 -21.55 14.42 13.19
CA SER A 286 -20.10 14.58 13.31
C SER A 286 -19.49 13.37 14.01
N LEU A 287 -18.28 13.01 13.60
CA LEU A 287 -17.44 12.02 14.26
C LEU A 287 -16.19 12.74 14.71
N ILE A 288 -15.96 12.79 16.02
CA ILE A 288 -14.90 13.56 16.66
C ILE A 288 -13.98 12.56 17.35
N PRO A 289 -12.72 12.41 16.92
CA PRO A 289 -11.77 11.54 17.60
C PRO A 289 -11.58 11.97 19.07
N ILE A 290 -11.71 11.04 20.02
CA ILE A 290 -11.61 11.31 21.47
C ILE A 290 -10.14 11.36 21.90
N ALA A 291 -9.33 10.45 21.35
CA ALA A 291 -7.89 10.53 21.35
C ALA A 291 -7.42 10.32 19.90
N ALA A 292 -6.50 11.15 19.42
CA ALA A 292 -5.80 10.79 18.20
C ALA A 292 -5.10 9.45 18.49
N PRO A 293 -5.32 8.38 17.71
CA PRO A 293 -4.48 7.20 17.82
C PRO A 293 -3.06 7.72 17.73
N THR A 294 -2.26 7.45 18.77
CA THR A 294 -0.91 7.99 18.86
C THR A 294 -0.25 7.59 17.57
N ALA A 295 0.02 8.56 16.69
CA ALA A 295 0.72 8.28 15.45
C ALA A 295 1.98 7.55 15.90
N LEU A 296 2.08 6.27 15.54
CA LEU A 296 3.33 5.56 15.68
C LEU A 296 4.27 6.33 14.77
N ASP A 297 5.00 7.28 15.35
CA ASP A 297 6.06 7.98 14.67
C ASP A 297 7.06 6.86 14.36
N PRO A 298 7.16 6.36 13.11
CA PRO A 298 8.20 5.43 12.76
C PRO A 298 9.47 6.26 12.54
N ARG A 299 9.76 7.16 13.48
CA ARG A 299 11.03 7.83 13.59
C ARG A 299 11.83 7.01 14.57
N VAL A 300 12.55 6.04 14.03
CA VAL A 300 13.84 5.73 14.64
C VAL A 300 14.70 6.97 14.41
N VAL A 301 14.60 7.95 15.33
CA VAL A 301 15.60 9.02 15.42
C VAL A 301 16.83 8.35 15.98
N LEU A 302 17.64 7.76 15.10
CA LEU A 302 19.00 7.43 15.46
C LEU A 302 19.74 8.77 15.56
N THR A 303 20.21 9.09 16.74
CA THR A 303 21.28 10.08 16.88
C THR A 303 22.48 9.59 16.07
N ASP A 304 23.33 10.48 15.56
CA ASP A 304 24.51 10.07 14.76
C ASP A 304 25.34 9.00 15.49
N ALA A 305 25.47 9.11 16.82
CA ALA A 305 26.12 8.10 17.65
C ALA A 305 25.39 6.74 17.67
N ALA A 306 24.05 6.72 17.69
CA ALA A 306 23.27 5.50 17.66
C ALA A 306 23.25 4.83 16.27
N PHE A 307 23.45 5.59 15.19
CA PHE A 307 23.61 5.08 13.83
C PHE A 307 25.02 4.50 13.59
N ASP A 308 26.05 5.19 14.07
CA ASP A 308 27.44 4.72 14.00
C ASP A 308 27.64 3.43 14.82
N ASP A 309 27.01 3.33 16.00
CA ASP A 309 26.99 2.10 16.79
C ASP A 309 26.25 0.96 16.07
N LEU A 310 25.20 1.26 15.32
CA LEU A 310 24.43 0.30 14.52
C LEU A 310 25.21 -0.21 13.30
N LEU A 311 25.96 0.67 12.65
CA LEU A 311 26.88 0.32 11.56
C LEU A 311 28.07 -0.50 12.07
N ALA A 312 28.63 -0.14 13.23
CA ALA A 312 29.72 -0.88 13.86
C ALA A 312 29.31 -2.31 14.27
N ASP A 313 28.05 -2.52 14.65
CA ASP A 313 27.48 -3.83 14.97
C ASP A 313 27.23 -4.71 13.72
N LEU A 314 26.97 -4.09 12.56
CA LEU A 314 26.84 -4.78 11.27
C LEU A 314 28.20 -5.18 10.68
N ASP A 315 29.24 -4.36 10.88
CA ASP A 315 30.61 -4.65 10.44
C ASP A 315 31.35 -5.67 11.32
N GLN A 316 30.85 -5.98 12.53
CA GLN A 316 31.47 -6.92 13.47
C GLN A 316 30.50 -8.00 13.96
N PRO A 317 30.19 -9.02 13.14
CA PRO A 317 29.13 -10.01 13.41
C PRO A 317 29.31 -10.86 14.68
N VAL A 318 30.49 -10.84 15.31
CA VAL A 318 30.86 -11.68 16.46
C VAL A 318 30.60 -11.01 17.82
N ARG A 319 30.21 -9.72 17.87
CA ARG A 319 29.92 -9.04 19.14
C ARG A 319 28.51 -9.38 19.67
N PRO A 320 28.34 -9.56 21.00
CA PRO A 320 27.01 -9.72 21.60
C PRO A 320 26.24 -8.40 21.51
N SER A 321 25.05 -8.42 20.87
CA SER A 321 24.20 -7.25 20.67
C SER A 321 22.84 -7.47 21.32
N ARG A 322 22.41 -6.53 22.17
CA ARG A 322 21.07 -6.52 22.79
C ARG A 322 19.94 -6.50 21.76
N PHE A 323 20.20 -6.02 20.55
CA PHE A 323 19.24 -6.00 19.46
C PHE A 323 18.95 -7.42 18.92
N ARG A 324 19.97 -8.29 18.89
CA ARG A 324 19.82 -9.72 18.58
C ARG A 324 19.20 -10.54 19.72
N GLU A 325 19.23 -10.03 20.94
CA GLU A 325 18.51 -10.64 22.08
C GLU A 325 17.02 -10.23 22.13
N LEU A 326 16.63 -9.18 21.39
CA LEU A 326 15.26 -8.66 21.32
C LEU A 326 14.49 -9.16 20.07
N LEU A 327 15.20 -9.66 19.06
CA LEU A 327 14.64 -10.44 17.95
C LEU A 327 14.52 -11.91 18.37
#